data_AF-A0A7Y8PZQ4-F1
#
_entry.id   AF-A0A7Y8PZQ4-F1
#
_cell.length_a   1.000
_cell.length_b   1.000
_cell.length_c   1.000
_cell.angle_alpha   90.00
_cell.angle_beta   90.00
_cell.angle_gamma   90.00
#
_symmetry.space_group_name_H-M   'P 1'
#
loop_
_entity.id
_entity.type
_entity.pdbx_description
1 polymer ?
#
loop_
_entity_poly.entity_id
_entity_poly.type
_entity_poly.pdbx_seq_one_letter_code
_entity_poly.pdbx_strand_id
1 'polypeptide(L)'
;MTAAAVCALMFTGCATTQKIANKVNIGGSDTPLAQVLKERDDLRKELSTVEIRQYFNRVESPTAAEVKVTETGLMDDSVKSVRTVYRFKNVDGQWNRVGTSKEYQCYRGKNTKAFQTAKCP
;
A
#
# COMPACT_ATOMS: atom_id res chain seq x y z
N MET A 1 -66.25 6.35 33.61
CA MET A 1 -65.30 7.48 33.66
C MET A 1 -63.91 6.84 33.62
N THR A 2 -63.28 6.83 32.44
CA THR A 2 -61.96 7.47 32.14
C THR A 2 -60.80 6.84 32.92
N ALA A 3 -59.70 6.37 32.32
CA ALA A 3 -59.03 6.82 31.11
C ALA A 3 -58.11 5.72 30.55
N ALA A 4 -57.92 5.76 29.23
CA ALA A 4 -56.91 4.99 28.50
C ALA A 4 -55.49 5.45 28.90
N ALA A 5 -54.58 4.49 29.06
CA ALA A 5 -53.14 4.76 29.10
C ALA A 5 -52.47 3.96 27.98
N VAL A 6 -52.45 4.56 26.78
CA VAL A 6 -51.63 4.13 25.65
C VAL A 6 -50.17 4.39 26.02
N CYS A 7 -49.44 3.34 26.40
CA CYS A 7 -48.00 3.43 26.58
C CYS A 7 -47.34 3.26 25.20
N ALA A 8 -47.33 4.35 24.43
CA ALA A 8 -46.52 4.47 23.23
C ALA A 8 -45.05 4.63 23.64
N LEU A 9 -44.39 3.51 23.97
CA LEU A 9 -42.94 3.48 24.07
C LEU A 9 -42.37 3.57 22.67
N MET A 10 -41.97 4.79 22.32
CA MET A 10 -41.27 5.12 21.09
C MET A 10 -40.02 4.23 20.97
N PHE A 11 -39.95 3.44 19.91
CA PHE A 11 -38.68 2.92 19.40
C PHE A 11 -37.89 4.10 18.82
N THR A 12 -37.29 4.94 19.68
CA THR A 12 -36.27 5.90 19.26
C THR A 12 -35.00 5.10 19.00
N GLY A 13 -34.75 4.86 17.71
CA GLY A 13 -33.72 3.96 17.24
C GLY A 13 -32.33 4.24 17.78
N CYS A 14 -31.55 3.17 17.87
CA CYS A 14 -30.09 3.22 17.92
C CYS A 14 -29.56 3.64 16.53
N ALA A 15 -29.98 4.82 16.04
CA ALA A 15 -29.46 5.44 14.84
C ALA A 15 -28.18 6.21 15.18
N THR A 16 -27.12 5.52 15.61
CA THR A 16 -25.77 6.13 15.73
C THR A 16 -24.62 5.15 15.43
N THR A 17 -24.87 3.94 14.94
CA THR A 17 -23.77 3.00 14.61
C THR A 17 -23.03 3.33 13.30
N GLN A 18 -23.42 4.37 12.55
CA GLN A 18 -22.73 4.73 11.32
C GLN A 18 -21.61 5.79 11.50
N LYS A 19 -21.59 6.53 12.61
CA LYS A 19 -20.55 7.57 12.85
C LYS A 19 -19.32 7.08 13.61
N ILE A 20 -19.34 5.86 14.14
CA ILE A 20 -18.19 5.28 14.87
C ILE A 20 -17.28 4.48 13.92
N ALA A 21 -17.78 4.00 12.78
CA ALA A 21 -16.97 3.29 11.79
C ALA A 21 -15.90 4.16 11.11
N ASN A 22 -16.07 5.49 11.09
CA ASN A 22 -15.06 6.43 10.59
C ASN A 22 -14.02 6.86 11.64
N LYS A 23 -14.15 6.40 12.89
CA LYS A 23 -13.19 6.67 13.98
C LYS A 23 -12.29 5.46 14.27
N VAL A 24 -12.01 4.65 13.25
CA VAL A 24 -10.86 3.73 13.18
C VAL A 24 -9.84 4.25 12.15
N ASN A 25 -9.81 5.56 11.92
CA ASN A 25 -8.58 6.26 11.57
C ASN A 25 -8.09 6.96 12.85
N ILE A 26 -7.52 6.19 13.77
CA ILE A 26 -6.72 6.73 14.87
C ILE A 26 -5.47 7.34 14.23
N GLY A 27 -5.60 8.56 13.69
CA GLY A 27 -4.51 9.48 13.34
C GLY A 27 -3.25 8.91 12.69
N GLY A 28 -3.31 7.81 11.95
CA GLY A 28 -2.15 7.13 11.38
C GLY A 28 -2.10 7.33 9.88
N SER A 29 -0.97 7.81 9.37
CA SER A 29 -0.66 7.81 7.94
C SER A 29 -0.93 6.43 7.32
N ASP A 30 -1.35 6.41 6.07
CA ASP A 30 -1.47 5.19 5.26
C ASP A 30 -0.24 4.28 5.44
N THR A 31 -0.43 2.96 5.49
CA THR A 31 0.72 2.03 5.57
C THR A 31 1.59 2.12 4.30
N PRO A 32 2.87 1.73 4.34
CA PRO A 32 3.76 1.82 3.19
C PRO A 32 3.18 1.24 1.89
N LEU A 33 2.61 0.03 1.95
CA LEU A 33 1.98 -0.59 0.78
C LEU A 33 0.70 0.11 0.34
N ALA A 34 -0.13 0.59 1.29
CA ALA A 34 -1.32 1.36 0.95
C ALA A 34 -0.97 2.65 0.21
N GLN A 35 0.09 3.35 0.64
CA GLN A 35 0.61 4.54 -0.06
C GLN A 35 1.01 4.21 -1.50
N VAL A 36 1.76 3.12 -1.72
CA VAL A 36 2.17 2.69 -3.07
C VAL A 36 0.97 2.33 -3.94
N LEU A 37 0.02 1.54 -3.42
CA LEU A 37 -1.17 1.13 -4.16
C LEU A 37 -2.15 2.28 -4.46
N LYS A 38 -2.06 3.39 -3.73
CA LYS A 38 -2.83 4.62 -3.98
C LYS A 38 -2.18 5.48 -5.07
N GLU A 39 -0.85 5.55 -5.07
CA GLU A 39 -0.09 6.27 -6.10
C GLU A 39 -0.11 5.54 -7.45
N ARG A 40 -0.03 4.21 -7.41
CA ARG A 40 0.05 3.34 -8.60
C ARG A 40 -1.26 2.59 -8.80
N ASP A 41 -2.29 3.30 -9.25
CA ASP A 41 -3.60 2.72 -9.55
C ASP A 41 -3.56 1.74 -10.72
N ASP A 42 -2.59 1.91 -11.62
CA ASP A 42 -2.24 1.04 -12.73
C ASP A 42 -1.94 -0.40 -12.28
N LEU A 43 -1.28 -0.57 -11.13
CA LEU A 43 -0.97 -1.90 -10.59
C LEU A 43 -2.22 -2.69 -10.21
N ARG A 44 -3.37 -2.04 -10.05
CA ARG A 44 -4.65 -2.72 -9.77
C ARG A 44 -5.32 -3.24 -11.04
N LYS A 45 -4.91 -2.74 -12.21
CA LYS A 45 -5.50 -3.08 -13.52
C LYS A 45 -4.69 -4.17 -14.24
N GLU A 46 -3.36 -4.17 -14.08
CA GLU A 46 -2.44 -5.11 -14.72
C GLU A 46 -1.69 -5.97 -13.70
N LEU A 47 -2.39 -6.92 -13.07
CA LEU A 47 -1.82 -7.73 -11.99
C LEU A 47 -0.99 -8.93 -12.48
N SER A 48 -1.14 -9.38 -13.73
CA SER A 48 -0.52 -10.63 -14.22
C SER A 48 1.00 -10.53 -14.40
N THR A 49 1.55 -9.31 -14.47
CA THR A 49 2.98 -9.05 -14.72
C THR A 49 3.68 -8.33 -13.57
N VAL A 50 3.02 -8.17 -12.43
CA VAL A 50 3.50 -7.39 -11.28
C VAL A 50 3.67 -8.26 -10.03
N GLU A 51 4.86 -8.21 -9.43
CA GLU A 51 5.14 -8.73 -8.09
C GLU A 51 5.33 -7.57 -7.11
N ILE A 52 4.51 -7.51 -6.05
CA ILE A 52 4.62 -6.51 -4.99
C ILE A 52 5.06 -7.19 -3.70
N ARG A 53 6.17 -6.73 -3.12
CA ARG A 53 6.70 -7.25 -1.85
C ARG A 53 7.04 -6.14 -0.89
N GLN A 54 6.50 -6.27 0.31
CA GLN A 54 6.81 -5.38 1.41
C GLN A 54 7.79 -6.04 2.37
N TYR A 55 8.76 -5.26 2.83
CA TYR A 55 9.77 -5.65 3.79
C TYR A 55 9.76 -4.66 4.94
N PHE A 56 9.88 -5.16 6.16
CA PHE A 56 10.10 -4.36 7.35
C PHE A 56 11.48 -4.66 7.93
N ASN A 57 12.07 -3.69 8.61
CA ASN A 57 13.38 -3.88 9.24
C ASN A 57 13.36 -4.74 10.50
N ARG A 58 12.17 -5.00 11.07
CA ARG A 58 11.96 -5.83 12.27
C ARG A 58 10.50 -6.29 12.34
N VAL A 59 10.25 -7.33 13.12
CA VAL A 59 8.91 -7.95 13.25
C VAL A 59 7.99 -7.08 14.10
N GLU A 60 8.51 -6.54 15.22
CA GLU A 60 7.73 -5.74 16.18
C GLU A 60 8.11 -4.26 16.09
N SER A 61 7.11 -3.38 16.09
CA SER A 61 7.27 -1.93 16.04
C SER A 61 8.26 -1.44 14.96
N PRO A 62 8.04 -1.77 13.67
CA PRO A 62 8.97 -1.45 12.60
C PRO A 62 9.13 0.06 12.41
N THR A 63 10.38 0.49 12.22
CA THR A 63 10.75 1.90 12.03
C THR A 63 11.12 2.23 10.58
N ALA A 64 11.32 1.22 9.75
CA ALA A 64 11.62 1.36 8.33
C ALA A 64 10.92 0.25 7.54
N ALA A 65 10.50 0.59 6.34
CA ALA A 65 9.89 -0.35 5.41
C ALA A 65 10.37 -0.09 3.98
N GLU A 66 10.44 -1.15 3.19
CA GLU A 66 10.58 -1.05 1.74
C GLU A 66 9.39 -1.73 1.08
N VAL A 67 8.84 -1.11 0.03
CA VAL A 67 7.88 -1.75 -0.87
C VAL A 67 8.55 -1.84 -2.23
N LYS A 68 8.72 -3.07 -2.71
CA LYS A 68 9.34 -3.38 -4.00
C LYS A 68 8.24 -3.80 -4.97
N VAL A 69 8.09 -3.05 -6.04
CA VAL A 69 7.19 -3.35 -7.16
C VAL A 69 8.07 -3.81 -8.31
N THR A 70 7.96 -5.07 -8.71
CA THR A 70 8.68 -5.64 -9.85
C THR A 70 7.70 -5.88 -10.99
N GLU A 71 7.99 -5.29 -12.14
CA GLU A 71 7.17 -5.31 -13.35
C GLU A 71 7.92 -6.14 -14.41
N THR A 72 7.22 -7.09 -15.03
CA THR A 72 7.74 -8.05 -16.01
C THR A 72 6.91 -7.99 -17.29
N GLY A 73 7.25 -8.80 -18.31
CA GLY A 73 6.49 -8.82 -19.57
C GLY A 73 6.50 -7.48 -20.30
N LEU A 74 7.60 -6.73 -20.15
CA LEU A 74 7.79 -5.41 -20.75
C LEU A 74 7.98 -5.56 -22.27
N MET A 75 7.61 -4.51 -23.02
CA MET A 75 7.80 -4.47 -24.48
C MET A 75 9.25 -4.15 -24.90
N ASP A 76 10.13 -3.86 -23.94
CA ASP A 76 11.54 -3.55 -24.16
C ASP A 76 12.35 -4.85 -24.28
N ASP A 77 13.07 -5.03 -25.40
CA ASP A 77 13.83 -6.24 -25.70
C ASP A 77 15.18 -6.34 -24.95
N SER A 78 15.58 -5.26 -24.29
CA SER A 78 16.82 -5.13 -23.52
C SER A 78 16.57 -5.31 -22.02
N VAL A 79 15.36 -4.97 -21.54
CA VAL A 79 14.97 -5.02 -20.13
C VAL A 79 14.00 -6.19 -19.85
N LYS A 80 14.45 -7.13 -19.02
CA LYS A 80 13.65 -8.27 -18.59
C LYS A 80 12.62 -7.90 -17.53
N SER A 81 13.01 -7.08 -16.57
CA SER A 81 12.12 -6.58 -15.53
C SER A 81 12.60 -5.25 -14.96
N VAL A 82 11.64 -4.47 -14.48
CA VAL A 82 11.89 -3.19 -13.80
C VAL A 82 11.43 -3.32 -12.37
N ARG A 83 12.26 -2.93 -11.42
CA ARG A 83 11.90 -2.89 -10.01
C ARG A 83 11.93 -1.46 -9.49
N THR A 84 10.79 -1.00 -8.99
CA THR A 84 10.72 0.26 -8.25
C THR A 84 10.72 -0.05 -6.75
N VAL A 85 11.70 0.51 -6.03
CA VAL A 85 11.87 0.36 -4.58
C VAL A 85 11.46 1.65 -3.90
N TYR A 86 10.36 1.62 -3.17
CA TYR A 86 9.89 2.71 -2.33
C TYR A 86 10.37 2.49 -0.90
N ARG A 87 11.00 3.50 -0.29
CA ARG A 87 11.56 3.44 1.06
C ARG A 87 10.79 4.35 1.98
N PHE A 88 10.48 3.85 3.16
CA PHE A 88 9.68 4.54 4.15
C PHE A 88 10.36 4.52 5.52
N LYS A 89 10.13 5.57 6.31
CA LYS A 89 10.45 5.63 7.74
C LYS A 89 9.17 5.87 8.53
N ASN A 90 9.05 5.18 9.66
CA ASN A 90 8.02 5.47 10.66
C ASN A 90 8.60 6.47 11.67
N VAL A 91 7.96 7.63 11.79
CA VAL A 91 8.28 8.67 12.78
C VAL A 91 7.00 8.92 13.56
N ASP A 92 7.02 8.65 14.87
CA ASP A 92 5.88 8.84 15.78
C ASP A 92 4.57 8.17 15.30
N GLY A 93 4.69 6.95 14.78
CA GLY A 93 3.56 6.20 14.23
C GLY A 93 3.21 6.56 12.79
N GLN A 94 3.86 7.57 12.21
CA GLN A 94 3.60 8.06 10.85
C GLN A 94 4.64 7.53 9.85
N TRP A 95 4.19 6.75 8.89
CA TRP A 95 4.94 6.29 7.72
C TRP A 95 5.09 7.40 6.69
N ASN A 96 6.33 7.82 6.47
CA ASN A 96 6.71 8.83 5.49
C ASN A 96 7.62 8.22 4.44
N ARG A 97 7.36 8.49 3.16
CA ARG A 97 8.26 8.09 2.07
C ARG A 97 9.54 8.93 2.15
N VAL A 98 10.68 8.26 2.23
CA VAL A 98 12.01 8.89 2.30
C VAL A 98 12.80 8.74 1.01
N GLY A 99 12.34 7.90 0.08
CA GLY A 99 12.98 7.80 -1.23
C GLY A 99 12.33 6.77 -2.14
N THR A 100 12.67 6.87 -3.42
CA THR A 100 12.28 5.93 -4.46
C THR A 100 13.49 5.68 -5.36
N SER A 101 13.74 4.44 -5.74
CA SER A 101 14.74 4.11 -6.76
C SER A 101 14.18 3.12 -7.78
N LYS A 102 14.65 3.22 -9.02
CA LYS A 102 14.38 2.23 -10.07
C LYS A 102 15.63 1.41 -10.33
N GLU A 103 15.42 0.11 -10.51
CA GLU A 103 16.43 -0.88 -10.83
C GLU A 103 15.95 -1.71 -12.01
N TYR A 104 16.89 -2.22 -12.79
CA TYR A 104 16.66 -2.95 -14.03
C TYR A 104 17.30 -4.32 -13.95
N GLN A 105 16.61 -5.34 -14.43
CA GLN A 105 17.19 -6.63 -14.75
C GLN A 105 17.24 -6.75 -16.27
N CYS A 106 18.42 -6.98 -16.82
CA CYS A 106 18.64 -6.94 -18.27
C CYS A 106 18.57 -8.33 -18.89
N TYR A 107 18.11 -8.43 -20.13
CA TYR A 107 18.23 -9.67 -20.93
C TYR A 107 19.67 -9.93 -21.37
N ARG A 108 20.42 -8.86 -21.63
CA ARG A 108 21.77 -8.89 -22.20
C ARG A 108 22.77 -8.16 -21.29
N GLY A 109 24.06 -8.32 -21.58
CA GLY A 109 25.15 -7.70 -20.84
C GLY A 109 25.78 -8.59 -19.76
N LYS A 110 26.66 -8.01 -18.95
CA LYS A 110 27.44 -8.75 -17.93
C LYS A 110 26.61 -9.18 -16.72
N ASN A 111 25.53 -8.45 -16.41
CA ASN A 111 24.70 -8.70 -15.24
C ASN A 111 23.23 -8.91 -15.64
N THR A 112 22.89 -10.13 -16.04
CA THR A 112 21.54 -10.51 -16.50
C THR A 112 20.67 -11.12 -15.40
N LYS A 113 21.26 -11.47 -14.26
CA LYS A 113 20.57 -12.16 -13.16
C LYS A 113 20.15 -11.21 -12.05
N ALA A 114 20.98 -10.23 -11.70
CA ALA A 114 20.68 -9.30 -10.62
C ALA A 114 20.03 -8.02 -11.14
N PHE A 115 19.42 -7.29 -10.22
CA PHE A 115 18.95 -5.93 -10.48
C PHE A 115 20.12 -4.96 -10.39
N GLN A 116 20.14 -3.97 -11.27
CA GLN A 116 21.15 -2.91 -11.32
C GLN A 116 20.51 -1.55 -11.53
N THR A 117 21.13 -0.50 -11.01
CA THR A 117 20.70 0.89 -11.24
C THR A 117 21.14 1.44 -12.59
N ALA A 118 22.20 0.87 -13.17
CA ALA A 118 22.65 1.18 -14.51
C ALA A 118 21.62 0.71 -15.55
N LYS A 119 21.43 1.50 -16.61
CA LYS A 119 20.58 1.12 -17.73
C LYS A 119 21.09 -0.16 -18.39
N CYS A 120 20.15 -0.93 -18.93
CA CYS A 120 20.52 -2.09 -19.73
C CYS A 120 21.26 -1.63 -21.00
N PRO A 121 22.33 -2.35 -21.39
CA PRO A 121 23.11 -2.03 -22.58
C PRO A 121 22.34 -2.37 -23.86
#